data_AF-A0A7M3Y5L1-F1
#
_entry.id   AF-A0A7M3Y5L1-F1
#
_cell.length_a   1.000
_cell.length_b   1.000
_cell.length_c   1.000
_cell.angle_alpha   90.00
_cell.angle_beta   90.00
_cell.angle_gamma   90.00
#
_symmetry.space_group_name_H-M   'P 1'
#
loop_
_entity.id
_entity.type
_entity.pdbx_description
1 polymer ?
#
loop_
_entity_poly.entity_id
_entity_poly.type
_entity_poly.pdbx_seq_one_letter_code
_entity_poly.pdbx_strand_id
1 'polypeptide(L)'
;MDADTTLLLIAALGVCAYMAWNIGANDVANAMGTSVGSRALTLKQAVVIAAVFEFAGAFFAGDAVTETVRKGILTVNFELEQTNPEKFYDLSQSLALGFVAAMMAAAVWLTVATRMGLPVSTTHSIIGGIIGVGLILEVQFGEALIDWSVVRKVVMSWVASPLIGGILAFLSFAIVRATILDAENPTERARTLAPILALPTFFVLGLALLFKALKGFFGRLETLGIITSKYDWLPVKEGGSFNPFTHYCPEGVDVVVYPECVDAVHQGAWFPINALLFALAIGIFASVILHLVLRKVDLEAETRGFKGVERIFVWLQIIT
;
A
#
# COMPACT_ATOMS: atom_id res chain seq x y z
N MET A 1 -34.25 -7.28 -3.67
CA MET A 1 -33.69 -6.03 -4.21
C MET A 1 -34.76 -5.43 -5.09
N ASP A 2 -35.13 -4.20 -4.79
CA ASP A 2 -35.93 -3.31 -5.64
C ASP A 2 -35.17 -2.98 -6.94
N ALA A 3 -35.91 -2.54 -7.96
CA ALA A 3 -35.34 -2.25 -9.29
C ALA A 3 -34.31 -1.11 -9.23
N ASP A 4 -34.51 -0.12 -8.36
CA ASP A 4 -33.65 1.06 -8.25
C ASP A 4 -32.30 0.70 -7.61
N THR A 5 -32.29 -0.07 -6.52
CA THR A 5 -31.04 -0.62 -5.95
C THR A 5 -30.29 -1.50 -6.95
N THR A 6 -31.01 -2.29 -7.76
CA THR A 6 -30.38 -3.13 -8.79
C THR A 6 -29.69 -2.28 -9.87
N LEU A 7 -30.36 -1.23 -10.35
CA LEU A 7 -29.81 -0.30 -11.32
C LEU A 7 -28.58 0.45 -10.75
N LEU A 8 -28.67 0.92 -9.50
CA LEU A 8 -27.56 1.58 -8.81
C LEU A 8 -26.32 0.67 -8.74
N LEU A 9 -26.50 -0.61 -8.39
CA LEU A 9 -25.39 -1.56 -8.32
C LEU A 9 -24.78 -1.83 -9.69
N ILE A 10 -25.59 -1.94 -10.75
CA ILE A 10 -25.07 -2.08 -12.12
C ILE A 10 -24.27 -0.85 -12.52
N ALA A 11 -24.78 0.35 -12.26
CA ALA A 11 -24.07 1.60 -12.53
C ALA A 11 -22.77 1.70 -11.73
N ALA A 12 -22.81 1.38 -10.43
CA ALA A 12 -21.64 1.36 -9.57
C ALA A 12 -20.57 0.39 -10.06
N LEU A 13 -20.95 -0.83 -10.48
CA LEU A 13 -20.01 -1.80 -11.06
C LEU A 13 -19.37 -1.28 -12.35
N GLY A 14 -20.16 -0.63 -13.22
CA GLY A 14 -19.64 0.01 -14.44
C GLY A 14 -18.63 1.11 -14.14
N VAL A 15 -18.93 1.99 -13.17
CA VAL A 15 -18.03 3.06 -12.74
C VAL A 15 -16.77 2.51 -12.07
N CYS A 16 -16.90 1.49 -11.22
CA CYS A 16 -15.77 0.80 -10.60
C CYS A 16 -14.83 0.20 -11.66
N ALA A 17 -15.37 -0.47 -12.67
CA ALA A 17 -14.59 -1.02 -13.76
C ALA A 17 -13.86 0.07 -14.56
N TYR A 18 -14.54 1.19 -14.83
CA TYR A 18 -13.95 2.33 -15.52
C TYR A 18 -12.85 3.01 -14.69
N MET A 19 -13.05 3.19 -13.39
CA MET A 19 -12.02 3.71 -12.48
C MET A 19 -10.81 2.78 -12.41
N ALA A 20 -11.03 1.46 -12.26
CA ALA A 20 -9.97 0.47 -12.20
C ALA A 20 -9.13 0.45 -13.49
N TRP A 21 -9.77 0.56 -14.66
CA TRP A 21 -9.08 0.71 -15.94
C TRP A 21 -8.17 1.94 -15.93
N ASN A 22 -8.70 3.09 -15.50
CA ASN A 22 -7.96 4.34 -15.48
C ASN A 22 -6.77 4.33 -14.52
N ILE A 23 -6.93 3.72 -13.34
CA ILE A 23 -5.82 3.50 -12.40
C ILE A 23 -4.73 2.69 -13.09
N GLY A 24 -5.07 1.55 -13.69
CA GLY A 24 -4.08 0.73 -14.39
C GLY A 24 -3.39 1.45 -15.55
N ALA A 25 -4.13 2.24 -16.34
CA ALA A 25 -3.58 2.97 -17.47
C ALA A 25 -2.62 4.10 -17.05
N ASN A 26 -2.91 4.79 -15.94
CA ASN A 26 -2.09 5.87 -15.42
C ASN A 26 -0.89 5.35 -14.60
N ASP A 27 -1.09 4.34 -13.76
CA ASP A 27 -0.13 3.93 -12.74
C ASP A 27 0.87 2.86 -13.22
N VAL A 28 0.59 2.16 -14.33
CA VAL A 28 1.54 1.16 -14.89
C VAL A 28 2.91 1.77 -15.20
N ALA A 29 2.95 3.05 -15.57
CA ALA A 29 4.20 3.77 -15.83
C ALA A 29 5.06 3.92 -14.56
N ASN A 30 4.44 3.99 -13.37
CA ASN A 30 5.15 4.12 -12.11
C ASN A 30 5.92 2.84 -11.75
N ALA A 31 5.30 1.67 -11.98
CA ALA A 31 5.91 0.38 -11.69
C ALA A 31 6.88 -0.09 -12.79
N MET A 32 6.52 0.11 -14.06
CA MET A 32 7.25 -0.48 -15.19
C MET A 32 8.08 0.52 -16.01
N GLY A 33 7.98 1.82 -15.72
CA GLY A 33 8.63 2.87 -16.52
C GLY A 33 10.15 2.76 -16.53
N THR A 34 10.77 2.43 -15.40
CA THR A 34 12.22 2.21 -15.28
C THR A 34 12.66 0.99 -16.08
N SER A 35 11.97 -0.15 -15.92
CA SER A 35 12.25 -1.41 -16.61
C SER A 35 12.09 -1.33 -18.13
N VAL A 36 11.09 -0.57 -18.62
CA VAL A 36 10.91 -0.33 -20.06
C VAL A 36 11.91 0.71 -20.57
N GLY A 37 12.14 1.78 -19.81
CA GLY A 37 13.08 2.86 -20.15
C GLY A 37 14.53 2.37 -20.24
N SER A 38 14.92 1.44 -19.38
CA SER A 38 16.22 0.77 -19.41
C SER A 38 16.32 -0.37 -20.42
N ARG A 39 15.25 -0.64 -21.18
CA ARG A 39 15.12 -1.75 -22.15
C ARG A 39 15.32 -3.14 -21.55
N ALA A 40 15.18 -3.27 -20.23
CA ALA A 40 15.14 -4.56 -19.54
C ALA A 40 13.98 -5.40 -20.07
N LEU A 41 12.82 -4.76 -20.18
CA LEU A 41 11.58 -5.34 -20.66
C LEU A 41 11.08 -4.60 -21.90
N THR A 42 10.45 -5.35 -22.80
CA THR A 42 9.64 -4.73 -23.86
C THR A 42 8.32 -4.22 -23.27
N LEU A 43 7.69 -3.25 -23.92
CA LEU A 43 6.39 -2.72 -23.49
C LEU A 43 5.34 -3.83 -23.33
N LYS A 44 5.30 -4.81 -24.25
CA LYS A 44 4.38 -5.95 -24.16
C LYS A 44 4.64 -6.80 -22.92
N GLN A 45 5.90 -7.08 -22.60
CA GLN A 45 6.26 -7.85 -21.41
C GLN A 45 5.89 -7.10 -20.13
N ALA A 46 6.21 -5.80 -20.07
CA ALA A 46 5.87 -4.93 -18.94
C ALA A 46 4.37 -4.91 -18.66
N VAL A 47 3.53 -4.77 -19.69
CA VAL A 47 2.06 -4.77 -19.54
C VAL A 47 1.54 -6.11 -18.99
N VAL A 48 2.04 -7.25 -19.49
CA VAL A 48 1.61 -8.57 -19.00
C VAL A 48 2.03 -8.79 -17.54
N ILE A 49 3.28 -8.43 -17.20
CA ILE A 49 3.79 -8.53 -15.83
C ILE A 49 2.97 -7.64 -14.90
N ALA A 50 2.76 -6.37 -15.26
CA ALA A 50 1.95 -5.45 -14.48
C ALA A 50 0.53 -5.98 -14.28
N ALA A 51 -0.13 -6.48 -15.33
CA ALA A 51 -1.49 -7.01 -15.21
C ALA A 51 -1.58 -8.16 -14.19
N VAL A 52 -0.60 -9.08 -14.16
CA VAL A 52 -0.58 -10.20 -13.21
C VAL A 52 -0.29 -9.72 -11.78
N PHE A 53 0.76 -8.92 -11.59
CA PHE A 53 1.22 -8.54 -10.26
C PHE A 53 0.37 -7.44 -9.62
N GLU A 54 -0.16 -6.48 -10.37
CA GLU A 54 -1.12 -5.48 -9.87
C GLU A 54 -2.43 -6.16 -9.45
N PHE A 55 -2.93 -7.12 -10.25
CA PHE A 55 -4.10 -7.90 -9.87
C PHE A 55 -3.84 -8.72 -8.59
N ALA A 56 -2.69 -9.41 -8.51
CA ALA A 56 -2.32 -10.16 -7.31
C ALA A 56 -2.21 -9.24 -6.09
N GLY A 57 -1.56 -8.07 -6.22
CA GLY A 57 -1.44 -7.07 -5.17
C GLY A 57 -2.80 -6.57 -4.70
N ALA A 58 -3.68 -6.20 -5.62
CA ALA A 58 -5.04 -5.74 -5.31
C ALA A 58 -5.87 -6.83 -4.63
N PHE A 59 -5.79 -8.08 -5.11
CA PHE A 59 -6.55 -9.21 -4.58
C PHE A 59 -6.08 -9.63 -3.18
N PHE A 60 -4.77 -9.69 -2.95
CA PHE A 60 -4.22 -10.15 -1.69
C PHE A 60 -4.04 -9.04 -0.65
N ALA A 61 -3.73 -7.81 -1.05
CA ALA A 61 -3.31 -6.74 -0.13
C ALA A 61 -4.09 -5.41 -0.25
N GLY A 62 -5.18 -5.38 -1.02
CA GLY A 62 -5.97 -4.17 -1.28
C GLY A 62 -6.95 -3.75 -0.18
N ASP A 63 -7.18 -4.60 0.84
CA ASP A 63 -8.21 -4.41 1.86
C ASP A 63 -7.97 -3.19 2.76
N ALA A 64 -6.74 -2.98 3.24
CA ALA A 64 -6.40 -1.94 4.19
C ALA A 64 -6.59 -0.51 3.62
N VAL A 65 -6.23 -0.31 2.36
CA VAL A 65 -6.42 0.98 1.67
C VAL A 65 -7.90 1.20 1.36
N THR A 66 -8.58 0.15 0.91
CA THR A 66 -10.02 0.19 0.64
C THR A 66 -10.81 0.54 1.91
N GLU A 67 -10.42 0.00 3.07
CA GLU A 67 -11.02 0.31 4.37
C GLU A 67 -10.86 1.79 4.72
N THR A 68 -9.67 2.36 4.51
CA THR A 68 -9.38 3.77 4.77
C THR A 68 -10.19 4.69 3.85
N VAL A 69 -10.28 4.37 2.55
CA VAL A 69 -11.06 5.16 1.58
C VAL A 69 -12.57 5.07 1.87
N ARG A 70 -13.05 3.89 2.28
CA ARG A 70 -14.48 3.65 2.55
C ARG A 70 -14.96 4.28 3.87
N LYS A 71 -14.17 4.18 4.94
CA LYS A 71 -14.61 4.52 6.32
C LYS A 71 -13.80 5.61 6.99
N GLY A 72 -12.61 5.93 6.48
CA GLY A 72 -11.70 6.87 7.13
C GLY A 72 -11.98 8.33 6.82
N ILE A 73 -12.47 8.65 5.60
CA ILE A 73 -12.64 10.04 5.16
C ILE A 73 -14.02 10.60 5.53
N LEU A 74 -15.08 9.84 5.26
CA LEU A 74 -16.45 10.17 5.66
C LEU A 74 -16.88 9.22 6.76
N THR A 75 -17.39 9.81 7.84
CA THR A 75 -17.92 9.13 9.03
C THR A 75 -19.41 9.38 9.13
N VAL A 76 -20.17 8.36 9.53
CA VAL A 76 -21.63 8.43 9.64
C VAL A 76 -21.99 8.21 11.10
N ASN A 77 -22.79 9.11 11.68
CA ASN A 77 -23.33 8.91 13.01
C ASN A 77 -24.51 7.94 12.95
N PHE A 78 -24.32 6.72 13.43
CA PHE A 78 -25.36 5.70 13.47
C PHE A 78 -26.44 5.96 14.53
N GLU A 79 -26.22 6.87 15.48
CA GLU A 79 -27.29 7.32 16.40
C GLU A 79 -28.43 8.03 15.63
N LEU A 80 -28.13 8.56 14.44
CA LEU A 80 -29.12 9.14 13.55
C LEU A 80 -30.16 8.10 13.09
N GLU A 81 -29.78 6.82 12.99
CA GLU A 81 -30.70 5.74 12.64
C GLU A 81 -31.82 5.59 13.67
N GLN A 82 -31.51 5.76 14.96
CA GLN A 82 -32.48 5.63 16.05
C GLN A 82 -33.30 6.91 16.25
N THR A 83 -32.66 8.07 16.07
CA THR A 83 -33.27 9.38 16.36
C THR A 83 -34.07 9.94 15.17
N ASN A 84 -33.64 9.68 13.94
CA ASN A 84 -34.34 10.08 12.72
C ASN A 84 -34.09 9.07 11.56
N PRO A 85 -34.85 7.96 11.54
CA PRO A 85 -34.66 6.88 10.56
C PRO A 85 -34.83 7.32 9.10
N GLU A 86 -35.74 8.25 8.82
CA GLU A 86 -35.96 8.77 7.45
C GLU A 86 -34.75 9.55 6.96
N LYS A 87 -34.24 10.48 7.78
CA LYS A 87 -33.02 11.23 7.45
C LYS A 87 -31.81 10.32 7.28
N PHE A 88 -31.69 9.27 8.10
CA PHE A 88 -30.62 8.28 7.97
C PHE A 88 -30.71 7.47 6.67
N TYR A 89 -31.92 7.08 6.27
CA TYR A 89 -32.16 6.39 5.01
C TYR A 89 -31.74 7.27 3.81
N ASP A 90 -32.18 8.53 3.78
CA ASP A 90 -31.86 9.48 2.71
C ASP A 90 -30.36 9.79 2.64
N LEU A 91 -29.70 9.95 3.80
CA LEU A 91 -28.26 10.13 3.88
C LEU A 91 -27.52 8.90 3.33
N SER A 92 -27.98 7.70 3.66
CA SER A 92 -27.38 6.44 3.20
C SER A 92 -27.45 6.29 1.68
N GLN A 93 -28.60 6.62 1.08
CA GLN A 93 -28.76 6.63 -0.38
C GLN A 93 -27.88 7.69 -1.05
N SER A 94 -27.85 8.89 -0.46
CA SER A 94 -27.03 10.02 -0.97
C SER A 94 -25.53 9.72 -0.88
N LEU A 95 -25.08 9.02 0.16
CA LEU A 95 -23.71 8.53 0.29
C LEU A 95 -23.39 7.50 -0.80
N ALA A 96 -24.26 6.52 -1.04
CA ALA A 96 -24.03 5.51 -2.08
C ALA A 96 -23.86 6.15 -3.47
N LEU A 97 -24.77 7.06 -3.84
CA LEU A 97 -24.68 7.84 -5.08
C LEU A 97 -23.44 8.75 -5.08
N GLY A 98 -23.14 9.38 -3.95
CA GLY A 98 -21.98 10.24 -3.77
C GLY A 98 -20.66 9.51 -4.04
N PHE A 99 -20.47 8.30 -3.49
CA PHE A 99 -19.28 7.50 -3.78
C PHE A 99 -19.17 7.12 -5.27
N VAL A 100 -20.29 6.79 -5.93
CA VAL A 100 -20.31 6.55 -7.39
C VAL A 100 -19.92 7.82 -8.16
N ALA A 101 -20.45 8.98 -7.76
CA ALA A 101 -20.11 10.26 -8.37
C ALA A 101 -18.63 10.64 -8.17
N ALA A 102 -18.09 10.44 -6.98
CA ALA A 102 -16.67 10.66 -6.67
C ALA A 102 -15.76 9.77 -7.51
N MET A 103 -16.09 8.48 -7.65
CA MET A 103 -15.34 7.55 -8.51
C MET A 103 -15.44 7.95 -9.98
N MET A 104 -16.61 8.35 -10.46
CA MET A 104 -16.78 8.81 -11.84
C MET A 104 -15.95 10.08 -12.11
N ALA A 105 -16.01 11.07 -11.22
CA ALA A 105 -15.24 12.31 -11.36
C ALA A 105 -13.73 12.03 -11.38
N ALA A 106 -13.25 11.17 -10.47
CA ALA A 106 -11.86 10.75 -10.45
C ALA A 106 -11.47 10.00 -11.74
N ALA A 107 -12.30 9.06 -12.21
CA ALA A 107 -12.04 8.29 -13.41
C ALA A 107 -11.98 9.16 -14.67
N VAL A 108 -12.90 10.12 -14.82
CA VAL A 108 -12.91 11.08 -15.93
C VAL A 108 -11.65 11.93 -15.91
N TRP A 109 -11.26 12.45 -14.74
CA TRP A 109 -10.02 13.22 -14.60
C TRP A 109 -8.79 12.39 -14.98
N LEU A 110 -8.70 11.14 -14.49
CA LEU A 110 -7.61 10.23 -14.84
C LEU A 110 -7.58 9.91 -16.33
N THR A 111 -8.72 9.75 -17.00
CA THR A 111 -8.78 9.57 -18.46
C THR A 111 -8.17 10.78 -19.17
N VAL A 112 -8.54 12.00 -18.78
CA VAL A 112 -8.01 13.23 -19.39
C VAL A 112 -6.50 13.32 -19.18
N ALA A 113 -6.02 13.15 -17.93
CA ALA A 113 -4.61 13.20 -17.60
C ALA A 113 -3.79 12.14 -18.36
N THR A 114 -4.27 10.90 -18.40
CA THR A 114 -3.63 9.79 -19.12
C THR A 114 -3.54 10.08 -20.62
N ARG A 115 -4.61 10.63 -21.22
CA ARG A 115 -4.61 11.02 -22.64
C ARG A 115 -3.61 12.13 -22.95
N MET A 116 -3.35 13.01 -21.99
CA MET A 116 -2.34 14.06 -22.09
C MET A 116 -0.92 13.58 -21.74
N GLY A 117 -0.76 12.31 -21.34
CA GLY A 117 0.53 11.76 -20.90
C GLY A 117 1.01 12.33 -19.56
N LEU A 118 0.11 12.86 -18.73
CA LEU A 118 0.43 13.44 -17.44
C LEU A 118 0.36 12.37 -16.34
N PRO A 119 1.46 12.05 -15.63
CA PRO A 119 1.41 11.16 -14.48
C PRO A 119 0.77 11.91 -13.30
N VAL A 120 -0.47 11.55 -12.96
CA VAL A 120 -1.23 12.17 -11.85
C VAL A 120 -1.49 11.18 -10.73
N SER A 121 -1.80 11.69 -9.53
CA SER A 121 -2.11 10.84 -8.37
C SER A 121 -3.57 10.37 -8.40
N THR A 122 -3.77 9.06 -8.54
CA THR A 122 -5.10 8.41 -8.44
C THR A 122 -5.70 8.56 -7.05
N THR A 123 -4.87 8.48 -6.01
CA THR A 123 -5.29 8.62 -4.60
C THR A 123 -5.76 10.04 -4.28
N HIS A 124 -5.07 11.08 -4.77
CA HIS A 124 -5.52 12.46 -4.60
C HIS A 124 -6.86 12.69 -5.31
N SER A 125 -7.01 12.11 -6.50
CA SER A 125 -8.21 12.26 -7.32
C SER A 125 -9.45 11.70 -6.62
N ILE A 126 -9.39 10.47 -6.09
CA ILE A 126 -10.53 9.87 -5.40
C ILE A 126 -10.81 10.51 -4.05
N ILE A 127 -9.78 10.82 -3.25
CA ILE A 127 -9.98 11.47 -1.94
C ILE A 127 -10.53 12.89 -2.11
N GLY A 128 -10.07 13.64 -3.11
CA GLY A 128 -10.66 14.93 -3.47
C GLY A 128 -12.13 14.82 -3.86
N GLY A 129 -12.49 13.80 -4.65
CA GLY A 129 -13.88 13.52 -5.01
C GLY A 129 -14.75 13.20 -3.78
N ILE A 130 -14.25 12.36 -2.86
CA ILE A 130 -14.95 12.00 -1.63
C ILE A 130 -15.14 13.21 -0.71
N ILE A 131 -14.12 14.05 -0.55
CA ILE A 131 -14.22 15.29 0.24
C ILE A 131 -15.26 16.23 -0.41
N GLY A 132 -15.24 16.38 -1.73
CA GLY A 132 -16.22 17.21 -2.46
C GLY A 132 -17.66 16.74 -2.23
N VAL A 133 -17.90 15.42 -2.28
CA VAL A 133 -19.19 14.82 -1.91
C VAL A 133 -19.54 15.09 -0.45
N GLY A 134 -18.59 14.88 0.46
CA GLY A 134 -18.75 15.16 1.88
C GLY A 134 -19.25 16.58 2.13
N LEU A 135 -18.58 17.58 1.56
CA LEU A 135 -18.94 19.00 1.72
C LEU A 135 -20.38 19.31 1.28
N ILE A 136 -20.85 18.68 0.19
CA ILE A 136 -22.23 18.83 -0.28
C ILE A 136 -23.22 18.19 0.71
N LEU A 137 -22.91 16.96 1.15
CA LEU A 137 -23.77 16.22 2.06
C LEU A 137 -23.84 16.85 3.46
N GLU A 138 -22.75 17.42 3.97
CA GLU A 138 -22.75 18.14 5.25
C GLU A 138 -23.71 19.33 5.20
N VAL A 139 -23.75 20.08 4.09
CA VAL A 139 -24.70 21.20 3.91
C VAL A 139 -26.14 20.71 3.74
N GLN A 140 -26.35 19.64 2.96
CA GLN A 140 -27.67 19.11 2.66
C GLN A 140 -28.36 18.50 3.90
N PHE A 141 -27.60 17.80 4.73
CA PHE A 141 -28.13 17.07 5.89
C PHE A 141 -27.84 17.78 7.22
N GLY A 142 -27.01 18.81 7.24
CA GLY A 142 -26.63 19.52 8.47
C GLY A 142 -25.88 18.64 9.47
N GLU A 143 -25.15 17.63 8.98
CA GLU A 143 -24.36 16.69 9.79
C GLU A 143 -22.87 16.89 9.48
N ALA A 144 -22.01 16.76 10.49
CA ALA A 144 -20.57 16.68 10.26
C ALA A 144 -20.20 15.26 9.82
N LEU A 145 -19.75 15.10 8.58
CA LEU A 145 -19.43 13.82 7.97
C LEU A 145 -17.93 13.66 7.76
N ILE A 146 -17.20 14.74 7.46
CA ILE A 146 -15.77 14.67 7.13
C ILE A 146 -14.93 14.57 8.40
N ASP A 147 -14.12 13.51 8.51
CA ASP A 147 -13.12 13.42 9.58
C ASP A 147 -11.85 14.21 9.19
N TRP A 148 -11.80 15.47 9.60
CA TRP A 148 -10.65 16.35 9.36
C TRP A 148 -9.35 15.88 10.02
N SER A 149 -9.43 15.08 11.09
CA SER A 149 -8.25 14.51 11.73
C SER A 149 -7.61 13.44 10.83
N VAL A 150 -8.43 12.58 10.22
CA VAL A 150 -7.97 11.59 9.24
C VAL A 150 -7.50 12.27 7.97
N VAL A 151 -8.25 13.25 7.43
CA VAL A 151 -7.82 14.02 6.24
C VAL A 151 -6.45 14.65 6.48
N ARG A 152 -6.22 15.27 7.65
CA ARG A 152 -4.90 15.82 8.01
C ARG A 152 -3.81 14.76 8.02
N LYS A 153 -4.05 13.58 8.60
CA LYS A 153 -3.08 12.47 8.61
C LYS A 153 -2.74 12.03 7.18
N VAL A 154 -3.75 11.94 6.31
CA VAL A 154 -3.59 11.60 4.90
C VAL A 154 -2.74 12.65 4.17
N VAL A 155 -3.06 13.94 4.31
CA VAL A 155 -2.29 15.03 3.68
C VAL A 155 -0.84 15.05 4.17
N MET A 156 -0.61 14.86 5.48
CA MET A 156 0.74 14.75 6.02
C MET A 156 1.51 13.57 5.40
N SER A 157 0.84 12.44 5.15
CA SER A 157 1.45 11.28 4.49
C SER A 157 1.84 11.56 3.04
N TRP A 158 1.10 12.41 2.32
CA TRP A 158 1.41 12.79 0.93
C TRP A 158 2.66 13.64 0.82
N VAL A 159 2.99 14.41 1.86
CA VAL A 159 4.24 15.19 1.93
C VAL A 159 5.38 14.32 2.44
N ALA A 160 5.15 13.55 3.50
CA ALA A 160 6.18 12.72 4.12
C ALA A 160 6.68 11.61 3.18
N SER A 161 5.79 10.94 2.44
CA SER A 161 6.15 9.76 1.65
C SER A 161 7.15 10.05 0.52
N PRO A 162 6.97 11.09 -0.32
CA PRO A 162 7.97 11.45 -1.34
C PRO A 162 9.29 11.92 -0.74
N LEU A 163 9.27 12.64 0.39
CA LEU A 163 10.48 13.10 1.06
C LEU A 163 11.31 11.92 1.60
N ILE A 164 10.67 11.01 2.32
CA ILE A 164 11.33 9.80 2.83
C ILE A 164 11.80 8.93 1.66
N GLY A 165 10.98 8.75 0.63
CA GLY A 165 11.35 8.04 -0.59
C GLY A 165 12.58 8.64 -1.27
N GLY A 166 12.65 9.97 -1.40
CA GLY A 166 13.79 10.67 -1.97
C GLY A 166 15.07 10.51 -1.15
N ILE A 167 14.97 10.61 0.19
CA ILE A 167 16.11 10.38 1.10
C ILE A 167 16.61 8.94 0.97
N LEU A 168 15.71 7.95 1.02
CA LEU A 168 16.09 6.54 0.89
C LEU A 168 16.69 6.22 -0.48
N ALA A 169 16.15 6.80 -1.55
CA ALA A 169 16.69 6.66 -2.90
C ALA A 169 18.11 7.26 -3.00
N PHE A 170 18.31 8.47 -2.44
CA PHE A 170 19.62 9.11 -2.40
C PHE A 170 20.64 8.28 -1.61
N LEU A 171 20.29 7.83 -0.41
CA LEU A 171 21.18 7.02 0.42
C LEU A 171 21.52 5.68 -0.25
N SER A 172 20.52 5.01 -0.83
CA SER A 172 20.73 3.75 -1.54
C SER A 172 21.65 3.93 -2.74
N PHE A 173 21.45 4.99 -3.53
CA PHE A 173 22.32 5.32 -4.65
C PHE A 173 23.74 5.67 -4.20
N ALA A 174 23.89 6.45 -3.12
CA ALA A 174 25.19 6.80 -2.56
C ALA A 174 25.98 5.55 -2.12
N ILE A 175 25.31 4.60 -1.45
CA ILE A 175 25.91 3.32 -1.04
C ILE A 175 26.31 2.50 -2.28
N VAL A 176 25.41 2.34 -3.25
CA VAL A 176 25.68 1.60 -4.49
C VAL A 176 26.87 2.21 -5.23
N ARG A 177 26.92 3.54 -5.36
CA ARG A 177 28.00 4.24 -6.02
C ARG A 177 29.34 3.99 -5.32
N ALA A 178 29.41 4.26 -4.02
CA ALA A 178 30.65 4.13 -3.25
C ALA A 178 31.15 2.69 -3.13
N THR A 179 30.25 1.70 -3.14
CA THR A 179 30.63 0.29 -2.87
C THR A 179 30.77 -0.57 -4.13
N ILE A 180 30.05 -0.23 -5.20
CA ILE A 180 30.01 -0.99 -6.46
C ILE A 180 30.58 -0.17 -7.63
N LEU A 181 30.04 1.03 -7.91
CA LEU A 181 30.38 1.76 -9.14
C LEU A 181 31.82 2.31 -9.14
N ASP A 182 32.27 2.84 -8.02
CA ASP A 182 33.60 3.46 -7.88
C ASP A 182 34.70 2.43 -7.51
N ALA A 183 34.39 1.14 -7.51
CA ALA A 183 35.35 0.09 -7.17
C ALA A 183 36.28 -0.27 -8.35
N GLU A 184 37.45 -0.84 -8.06
CA GLU A 184 38.40 -1.27 -9.11
C GLU A 184 37.82 -2.32 -10.07
N ASN A 185 37.01 -3.26 -9.55
CA ASN A 185 36.27 -4.24 -10.34
C ASN A 185 34.75 -4.17 -10.03
N PRO A 186 34.02 -3.24 -10.66
CA PRO A 186 32.59 -3.03 -10.40
C PRO A 186 31.73 -4.26 -10.68
N THR A 187 32.08 -5.06 -11.69
CA THR A 187 31.31 -6.24 -12.09
C THR A 187 31.32 -7.33 -11.02
N GLU A 188 32.49 -7.61 -10.46
CA GLU A 188 32.64 -8.58 -9.37
C GLU A 188 31.99 -8.07 -8.07
N ARG A 189 32.14 -6.78 -7.78
CA ARG A 189 31.50 -6.12 -6.65
C ARG A 189 29.98 -6.15 -6.76
N ALA A 190 29.42 -5.94 -7.94
CA ALA A 190 27.99 -6.04 -8.16
C ALA A 190 27.46 -7.47 -7.94
N ARG A 191 28.19 -8.51 -8.39
CA ARG A 191 27.81 -9.92 -8.16
C ARG A 191 27.75 -10.30 -6.68
N THR A 192 28.60 -9.69 -5.86
CA THR A 192 28.72 -10.01 -4.42
C THR A 192 27.83 -9.12 -3.56
N LEU A 193 27.81 -7.82 -3.82
CA LEU A 193 27.10 -6.84 -2.99
C LEU A 193 25.66 -6.59 -3.40
N ALA A 194 25.28 -6.69 -4.67
CA ALA A 194 23.90 -6.42 -5.07
C ALA A 194 22.86 -7.31 -4.35
N PRO A 195 23.10 -8.63 -4.15
CA PRO A 195 22.19 -9.45 -3.36
C PRO A 195 22.07 -9.00 -1.91
N ILE A 196 23.17 -8.55 -1.29
CA ILE A 196 23.20 -8.08 0.09
C ILE A 196 22.44 -6.75 0.20
N LEU A 197 22.69 -5.83 -0.74
CA LEU A 197 22.02 -4.53 -0.79
C LEU A 197 20.52 -4.63 -1.13
N ALA A 198 20.08 -5.72 -1.78
CA ALA A 198 18.67 -6.00 -2.05
C ALA A 198 17.93 -6.65 -0.87
N LEU A 199 18.64 -7.16 0.14
CA LEU A 199 18.04 -7.84 1.30
C LEU A 199 17.02 -6.98 2.07
N PRO A 200 17.27 -5.67 2.33
CA PRO A 200 16.25 -4.81 2.95
C PRO A 200 14.96 -4.75 2.14
N THR A 201 15.03 -4.71 0.81
CA THR A 201 13.85 -4.71 -0.07
C THR A 201 13.07 -6.02 0.09
N PHE A 202 13.73 -7.17 -0.01
CA PHE A 202 13.07 -8.47 0.15
C PHE A 202 12.48 -8.65 1.57
N PHE A 203 13.16 -8.13 2.59
CA PHE A 203 12.67 -8.13 3.96
C PHE A 203 11.37 -7.33 4.08
N VAL A 204 11.32 -6.10 3.55
CA VAL A 204 10.11 -5.26 3.57
C VAL A 204 8.98 -5.89 2.76
N LEU A 205 9.26 -6.49 1.60
CA LEU A 205 8.27 -7.22 0.81
C LEU A 205 7.74 -8.46 1.56
N GLY A 206 8.60 -9.18 2.27
CA GLY A 206 8.22 -10.29 3.15
C GLY A 206 7.27 -9.84 4.26
N LEU A 207 7.56 -8.71 4.91
CA LEU A 207 6.66 -8.12 5.90
C LEU A 207 5.32 -7.68 5.29
N ALA A 208 5.35 -7.04 4.12
CA ALA A 208 4.12 -6.62 3.44
C ALA A 208 3.23 -7.82 3.10
N LEU A 209 3.82 -8.93 2.63
CA LEU A 209 3.10 -10.18 2.38
C LEU A 209 2.46 -10.72 3.68
N LEU A 210 3.21 -10.78 4.78
CA LEU A 210 2.69 -11.28 6.06
C LEU A 210 1.57 -10.41 6.60
N PHE A 211 1.79 -9.10 6.65
CA PHE A 211 0.92 -8.16 7.35
C PHE A 211 -0.34 -7.80 6.55
N LYS A 212 -0.27 -7.86 5.21
CA LYS A 212 -1.40 -7.54 4.34
C LYS A 212 -2.02 -8.82 3.78
N ALA A 213 -1.25 -9.60 3.01
CA ALA A 213 -1.79 -10.73 2.26
C ALA A 213 -2.19 -11.93 3.13
N LEU A 214 -1.40 -12.23 4.17
CA LEU A 214 -1.61 -13.43 4.99
C LEU A 214 -2.42 -13.19 6.27
N LYS A 215 -3.01 -12.00 6.44
CA LYS A 215 -3.86 -11.68 7.60
C LYS A 215 -5.01 -12.68 7.77
N GLY A 216 -5.71 -13.00 6.68
CA GLY A 216 -6.80 -13.97 6.69
C GLY A 216 -6.34 -15.41 6.93
N PHE A 217 -5.12 -15.75 6.53
CA PHE A 217 -4.53 -17.07 6.77
C PHE A 217 -4.26 -17.29 8.26
N PHE A 218 -3.59 -16.35 8.93
CA PHE A 218 -3.34 -16.43 10.37
C PHE A 218 -4.64 -16.39 11.19
N GLY A 219 -5.63 -15.62 10.76
CA GLY A 219 -6.97 -15.65 11.38
C GLY A 219 -7.61 -17.04 11.35
N ARG A 220 -7.50 -17.76 10.23
CA ARG A 220 -8.01 -19.15 10.14
C ARG A 220 -7.21 -20.12 11.02
N LEU A 221 -5.89 -19.99 11.08
CA LEU A 221 -5.05 -20.86 11.93
C LEU A 221 -5.40 -20.72 13.41
N GLU A 222 -5.68 -19.49 13.87
CA GLU A 222 -6.15 -19.21 15.24
C GLU A 222 -7.53 -19.86 15.48
N THR A 223 -8.47 -19.71 14.55
CA THR A 223 -9.80 -20.34 14.65
C THR A 223 -9.75 -21.87 14.65
N LEU A 224 -8.74 -22.45 13.98
CA LEU A 224 -8.49 -23.90 13.98
C LEU A 224 -7.71 -24.39 15.22
N GLY A 225 -7.29 -23.50 16.12
CA GLY A 225 -6.50 -23.83 17.30
C GLY A 225 -5.08 -24.31 17.02
N ILE A 226 -4.55 -24.05 15.81
CA ILE A 226 -3.18 -24.43 15.40
C ILE A 226 -2.15 -23.47 16.00
N ILE A 227 -2.52 -22.19 16.11
CA ILE A 227 -1.71 -21.15 16.75
C ILE A 227 -2.47 -20.55 17.92
N THR A 228 -1.74 -20.14 18.98
CA THR A 228 -2.34 -19.55 20.18
C THR A 228 -2.88 -18.15 19.93
N SER A 229 -2.14 -17.32 19.18
CA SER A 229 -2.60 -15.99 18.79
C SER A 229 -2.15 -15.64 17.37
N LYS A 230 -3.04 -15.05 16.57
CA LYS A 230 -2.65 -14.50 15.27
C LYS A 230 -1.67 -13.31 15.39
N TYR A 231 -1.63 -12.64 16.53
CA TYR A 231 -0.81 -11.44 16.76
C TYR A 231 0.68 -11.76 16.96
N ASP A 232 1.03 -13.04 17.15
CA ASP A 232 2.42 -13.49 17.06
C ASP A 232 3.02 -13.26 15.66
N TRP A 233 2.15 -13.19 14.64
CA TRP A 233 2.51 -13.11 13.21
C TRP A 233 2.04 -11.82 12.52
N LEU A 234 1.14 -11.08 13.15
CA LEU A 234 0.51 -9.90 12.57
C LEU A 234 0.72 -8.67 13.46
N PRO A 235 0.70 -7.46 12.89
CA PRO A 235 0.73 -6.23 13.66
C PRO A 235 -0.56 -6.15 14.51
N VAL A 236 -0.43 -5.74 15.77
CA VAL A 236 -1.59 -5.59 16.67
C VAL A 236 -2.48 -4.46 16.16
N LYS A 237 -3.79 -4.70 16.14
CA LYS A 237 -4.80 -3.66 15.82
C LYS A 237 -5.64 -3.22 17.02
N GLU A 238 -5.51 -3.87 18.18
CA GLU A 238 -6.30 -3.57 19.37
C GLU A 238 -5.41 -3.72 20.60
N GLY A 239 -5.15 -2.66 21.36
CA GLY A 239 -4.45 -2.81 22.63
C GLY A 239 -2.91 -2.74 22.60
N GLY A 240 -2.24 -2.80 21.45
CA GLY A 240 -0.77 -2.79 21.35
C GLY A 240 -0.17 -1.55 20.68
N SER A 241 1.07 -1.22 21.05
CA SER A 241 1.82 -0.10 20.47
C SER A 241 3.14 -0.56 19.85
N PHE A 242 3.52 0.05 18.71
CA PHE A 242 4.86 -0.13 18.13
C PHE A 242 5.94 0.69 18.85
N ASN A 243 5.54 1.60 19.75
CA ASN A 243 6.49 2.39 20.52
C ASN A 243 7.09 1.50 21.63
N PRO A 244 8.41 1.21 21.60
CA PRO A 244 9.06 0.34 22.58
C PRO A 244 9.04 0.92 24.00
N PHE A 245 8.73 2.21 24.15
CA PHE A 245 8.63 2.89 25.43
C PHE A 245 7.20 2.86 26.02
N THR A 246 6.24 2.24 25.32
CA THR A 246 4.85 2.12 25.83
C THR A 246 4.83 1.18 27.03
N HIS A 247 4.32 1.68 28.16
CA HIS A 247 4.22 0.91 29.39
C HIS A 247 3.08 -0.11 29.30
N TYR A 248 3.30 -1.29 29.89
CA TYR A 248 2.24 -2.28 30.05
C TYR A 248 1.32 -1.83 31.20
N CYS A 249 0.05 -1.63 30.89
CA CYS A 249 -0.99 -1.27 31.86
C CYS A 249 -2.05 -2.38 31.86
N PRO A 250 -2.22 -3.12 32.99
CA PRO A 250 -3.29 -4.10 33.13
C PRO A 250 -4.68 -3.52 32.86
N GLU A 251 -5.61 -4.35 32.38
CA GLU A 251 -7.01 -3.93 32.23
C GLU A 251 -7.64 -3.55 33.58
N GLY A 252 -8.37 -2.42 33.61
CA GLY A 252 -9.06 -1.93 34.81
C GLY A 252 -8.22 -1.13 35.80
N VAL A 253 -7.01 -0.70 35.41
CA VAL A 253 -6.16 0.17 36.24
C VAL A 253 -6.77 1.57 36.39
N ASP A 254 -6.75 2.10 37.61
CA ASP A 254 -7.18 3.47 37.90
C ASP A 254 -6.16 4.48 37.34
N VAL A 255 -6.54 5.10 36.22
CA VAL A 255 -5.73 6.12 35.52
C VAL A 255 -5.49 7.38 36.33
N VAL A 256 -6.21 7.59 37.44
CA VAL A 256 -5.93 8.68 38.39
C VAL A 256 -4.70 8.36 39.25
N VAL A 257 -4.47 7.07 39.53
CA VAL A 257 -3.32 6.57 40.31
C VAL A 257 -2.11 6.32 39.39
N TYR A 258 -2.36 5.92 38.14
CA TYR A 258 -1.35 5.66 37.12
C TYR A 258 -1.57 6.54 35.89
N PRO A 259 -1.18 7.83 35.94
CA PRO A 259 -1.42 8.78 34.85
C PRO A 259 -0.69 8.40 33.55
N GLU A 260 0.35 7.58 33.60
CA GLU A 260 1.02 6.98 32.44
C GLU A 260 0.12 6.01 31.66
N CYS A 261 -0.98 5.54 32.26
CA CYS A 261 -1.93 4.61 31.65
C CYS A 261 -3.11 5.31 30.96
N VAL A 262 -3.17 6.65 30.95
CA VAL A 262 -4.29 7.44 30.37
C VAL A 262 -4.46 7.19 28.87
N ASP A 263 -3.36 6.99 28.14
CA ASP A 263 -3.34 6.66 26.71
C ASP A 263 -2.79 5.23 26.46
N ALA A 264 -2.60 4.43 27.50
CA ALA A 264 -1.95 3.14 27.38
C ALA A 264 -2.87 2.14 26.68
N VAL A 265 -2.43 1.74 25.49
CA VAL A 265 -2.94 0.57 24.80
C VAL A 265 -2.67 -0.64 25.74
N HIS A 266 -3.73 -1.32 26.19
CA HIS A 266 -3.79 -2.31 27.29
C HIS A 266 -2.83 -3.53 27.21
N GLN A 267 -1.91 -3.57 26.25
CA GLN A 267 -0.96 -4.68 26.03
C GLN A 267 0.50 -4.24 25.90
N GLY A 268 0.83 -2.95 26.07
CA GLY A 268 2.21 -2.45 26.03
C GLY A 268 2.84 -2.46 24.62
N ALA A 269 4.18 -2.43 24.56
CA ALA A 269 4.92 -2.50 23.30
C ALA A 269 4.89 -3.92 22.71
N TRP A 270 4.41 -4.08 21.46
CA TRP A 270 4.35 -5.38 20.80
C TRP A 270 5.11 -5.40 19.48
N PHE A 271 6.02 -6.35 19.34
CA PHE A 271 6.75 -6.64 18.11
C PHE A 271 6.44 -8.07 17.66
N PRO A 272 5.89 -8.27 16.45
CA PRO A 272 5.62 -9.62 15.94
C PRO A 272 6.94 -10.29 15.52
N ILE A 273 7.69 -10.81 16.48
CA ILE A 273 9.05 -11.37 16.29
C ILE A 273 9.02 -12.50 15.26
N ASN A 274 8.01 -13.36 15.27
CA ASN A 274 7.90 -14.44 14.29
C ASN A 274 7.77 -13.90 12.86
N ALA A 275 7.04 -12.80 12.68
CA ALA A 275 6.91 -12.16 11.38
C ALA A 275 8.22 -11.52 10.94
N LEU A 276 8.95 -10.87 11.84
CA LEU A 276 10.27 -10.29 11.55
C LEU A 276 11.27 -11.37 11.15
N LEU A 277 11.35 -12.47 11.90
CA LEU A 277 12.25 -13.58 11.60
C LEU A 277 11.87 -14.28 10.28
N PHE A 278 10.57 -14.47 10.03
CA PHE A 278 10.10 -15.10 8.81
C PHE A 278 10.36 -14.21 7.58
N ALA A 279 10.10 -12.90 7.68
CA ALA A 279 10.44 -11.95 6.62
C ALA A 279 11.95 -11.90 6.36
N LEU A 280 12.78 -11.99 7.41
CA LEU A 280 14.23 -12.08 7.28
C LEU A 280 14.65 -13.39 6.59
N ALA A 281 14.05 -14.51 6.94
CA ALA A 281 14.32 -15.79 6.28
C ALA A 281 13.96 -15.76 4.78
N ILE A 282 12.80 -15.19 4.43
CA ILE A 282 12.42 -14.94 3.03
C ILE A 282 13.45 -14.03 2.35
N GLY A 283 13.85 -12.94 3.02
CA GLY A 283 14.82 -11.99 2.48
C GLY A 283 16.18 -12.62 2.20
N ILE A 284 16.69 -13.44 3.13
CA ILE A 284 17.94 -14.20 2.96
C ILE A 284 17.79 -15.19 1.81
N PHE A 285 16.69 -15.94 1.76
CA PHE A 285 16.45 -16.90 0.69
C PHE A 285 16.41 -16.24 -0.70
N ALA A 286 15.67 -15.14 -0.84
CA ALA A 286 15.60 -14.36 -2.08
C ALA A 286 16.96 -13.76 -2.46
N SER A 287 17.69 -13.23 -1.48
CA SER A 287 19.05 -12.73 -1.66
C SER A 287 20.02 -13.83 -2.13
N VAL A 288 19.94 -15.03 -1.56
CA VAL A 288 20.74 -16.20 -2.00
C VAL A 288 20.39 -16.60 -3.42
N ILE A 289 19.10 -16.65 -3.79
CA ILE A 289 18.68 -16.94 -5.17
C ILE A 289 19.27 -15.90 -6.13
N LEU A 290 19.13 -14.62 -5.80
CA LEU A 290 19.67 -13.53 -6.61
C LEU A 290 21.19 -13.67 -6.77
N HIS A 291 21.91 -14.02 -5.71
CA HIS A 291 23.34 -14.30 -5.77
C HIS A 291 23.68 -15.46 -6.72
N LEU A 292 22.94 -16.57 -6.65
CA LEU A 292 23.15 -17.73 -7.53
C LEU A 292 22.85 -17.40 -9.00
N VAL A 293 21.83 -16.58 -9.26
CA VAL A 293 21.50 -16.11 -10.61
C VAL A 293 22.61 -15.23 -11.16
N LEU A 294 23.08 -14.23 -10.40
CA LEU A 294 24.13 -13.30 -10.85
C LEU A 294 25.47 -13.98 -11.15
N ARG A 295 25.75 -15.14 -10.54
CA ARG A 295 26.94 -15.96 -10.88
C ARG A 295 26.83 -16.70 -12.21
N LYS A 296 25.60 -17.05 -12.64
CA LYS A 296 25.35 -17.79 -13.88
C LYS A 296 25.20 -16.87 -15.09
N VAL A 297 24.97 -15.58 -14.87
CA VAL A 297 24.83 -14.60 -15.96
C VAL A 297 26.22 -14.14 -16.41
N ASP A 298 26.51 -14.33 -17.69
CA ASP A 298 27.64 -13.69 -18.35
C ASP A 298 27.34 -12.18 -18.45
N LEU A 299 28.08 -11.37 -17.71
CA LEU A 299 27.90 -9.92 -17.64
C LEU A 299 28.70 -9.18 -18.70
N GLU A 300 29.68 -9.82 -19.32
CA GLU A 300 30.57 -9.20 -20.31
C GLU A 300 29.97 -9.26 -21.72
N ALA A 301 29.07 -10.22 -21.97
CA ALA A 301 28.31 -10.30 -23.21
C ALA A 301 27.34 -9.11 -23.37
N GLU A 302 27.48 -8.40 -24.51
CA GLU A 302 26.55 -7.35 -24.92
C GLU A 302 25.19 -7.94 -25.24
N THR A 303 24.14 -7.51 -24.55
CA THR A 303 22.77 -7.88 -24.92
C THR A 303 21.91 -6.64 -24.89
N ARG A 304 21.24 -6.33 -26.00
CA ARG A 304 20.38 -5.12 -26.15
C ARG A 304 21.10 -3.78 -25.89
N GLY A 305 22.42 -3.73 -26.07
CA GLY A 305 23.23 -2.51 -25.96
C GLY A 305 23.76 -2.18 -24.56
N PHE A 306 23.64 -3.11 -23.60
CA PHE A 306 24.21 -2.96 -22.25
C PHE A 306 25.32 -3.99 -21.99
N LYS A 307 26.35 -3.58 -21.23
CA LYS A 307 27.47 -4.43 -20.79
C LYS A 307 27.77 -4.23 -19.31
N GLY A 308 28.35 -5.26 -18.69
CA GLY A 308 28.87 -5.22 -17.33
C GLY A 308 27.79 -4.90 -16.29
N VAL A 309 28.07 -3.91 -15.46
CA VAL A 309 27.27 -3.52 -14.29
C VAL A 309 25.90 -2.97 -14.67
N GLU A 310 25.81 -2.28 -15.81
CA GLU A 310 24.54 -1.73 -16.32
C GLU A 310 23.52 -2.85 -16.52
N ARG A 311 23.96 -4.01 -17.00
CA ARG A 311 23.10 -5.18 -17.16
C ARG A 311 22.55 -5.64 -15.81
N ILE A 312 23.34 -5.69 -14.75
CA ILE A 312 22.84 -6.07 -13.42
C ILE A 312 21.74 -5.11 -12.97
N PHE A 313 21.96 -3.79 -13.10
CA PHE A 313 20.98 -2.81 -12.65
C PHE A 313 19.70 -2.80 -13.49
N VAL A 314 19.81 -3.00 -14.80
CA VAL A 314 18.66 -3.19 -15.72
C VAL A 314 17.82 -4.39 -15.26
N TRP A 315 18.44 -5.49 -14.83
CA TRP A 315 17.72 -6.67 -14.33
C TRP A 315 17.20 -6.51 -12.90
N LEU A 316 17.93 -5.82 -12.03
CA LEU A 316 17.46 -5.54 -10.66
C LEU A 316 16.21 -4.67 -10.65
N GLN A 317 16.06 -3.74 -11.60
CA GLN A 317 14.84 -2.94 -11.79
C GLN A 317 13.58 -3.76 -12.11
N ILE A 318 13.74 -5.02 -12.54
CA ILE A 318 12.60 -5.93 -12.75
C ILE A 318 12.18 -6.60 -11.42
N ILE A 319 13.10 -6.70 -10.46
CA ILE A 319 12.94 -7.42 -9.19
C ILE A 319 12.53 -6.48 -8.04
N THR A 320 13.01 -5.24 -8.07
CA THR A 320 12.74 -4.18 -7.07
C THR A 320 11.62 -3.25 -7.52
#